data_AF-A0A0C9YT42-F1
#
_entry.id   AF-A0A0C9YT42-F1
#
_cell.length_a   1.000
_cell.length_b   1.000
_cell.length_c   1.000
_cell.angle_alpha   90.00
_cell.angle_beta   90.00
_cell.angle_gamma   90.00
#
_symmetry.space_group_name_H-M   'P 1'
#
loop_
_entity.id
_entity.type
_entity.pdbx_description
1 polymer ?
#
loop_
_entity_poly.entity_id
_entity_poly.type
_entity_poly.pdbx_seq_one_letter_code
_entity_poly.pdbx_strand_id
1 'polypeptide(L)'
;MSIGVLKGDPHTHFDDIESFLYVLVLFFLSYKGPLEADKLMEARVQGFIQPVGMGRLPHVTTWPAMVEPWRSGTFAKISIYKSGLLSAEHCDDFIDAYLSNIRARWEHVSQSISRAILRLVCDCWMMFSRQRRQVTHRQFIEVLETWLTQYAGEEGNYVYPFDD
;
A
#
# COMPACT_ATOMS: atom_id res chain seq x y z
N MET A 1 8.70 -6.18 6.74
CA MET A 1 9.34 -7.45 7.12
C MET A 1 8.47 -8.60 6.64
N SER A 2 9.06 -9.48 5.84
CA SER A 2 8.43 -10.68 5.29
C SER A 2 8.22 -11.75 6.35
N ILE A 3 7.41 -12.76 6.02
CA ILE A 3 7.17 -13.93 6.86
C ILE A 3 8.46 -14.74 7.12
N GLY A 4 9.33 -14.89 6.12
CA GLY A 4 10.58 -15.67 6.24
C GLY A 4 11.54 -15.05 7.25
N VAL A 5 11.80 -13.76 7.10
CA VAL A 5 12.62 -13.00 8.05
C VAL A 5 12.03 -13.02 9.47
N LEU A 6 10.69 -12.94 9.60
CA LEU A 6 10.03 -13.07 10.91
C LEU A 6 10.19 -14.45 11.56
N LYS A 7 10.45 -15.51 10.78
CA LYS A 7 10.75 -16.86 11.28
C LYS A 7 12.23 -17.06 11.61
N GLY A 8 13.09 -16.11 11.26
CA GLY A 8 14.55 -16.22 11.38
C GLY A 8 15.21 -16.95 10.22
N ASP A 9 14.51 -17.14 9.10
CA ASP A 9 15.08 -17.73 7.89
C ASP A 9 16.08 -16.75 7.23
N PRO A 10 17.07 -17.25 6.46
CA PRO A 10 17.93 -16.38 5.67
C PRO A 10 17.13 -15.52 4.70
N HIS A 11 17.47 -14.22 4.63
CA HIS A 11 16.83 -13.28 3.72
C HIS A 11 17.06 -13.66 2.26
N THR A 12 16.01 -13.58 1.45
CA THR A 12 16.01 -13.86 0.01
C THR A 12 15.37 -12.72 -0.77
N HIS A 13 15.55 -12.73 -2.10
CA HIS A 13 14.86 -11.76 -2.97
C HIS A 13 13.33 -11.83 -2.88
N PHE A 14 12.76 -12.99 -2.53
CA PHE A 14 11.32 -13.10 -2.32
C PHE A 14 10.85 -12.27 -1.12
N ASP A 15 11.67 -12.18 -0.06
CA ASP A 15 11.37 -11.40 1.14
C ASP A 15 11.26 -9.90 0.86
N ASP A 16 12.02 -9.40 -0.11
CA ASP A 16 11.95 -8.01 -0.58
C ASP A 16 10.61 -7.73 -1.28
N ILE A 17 10.18 -8.64 -2.18
CA ILE A 17 8.93 -8.50 -2.92
C ILE A 17 7.72 -8.66 -1.98
N GLU A 18 7.77 -9.63 -1.06
CA GLU A 18 6.73 -9.82 -0.04
C GLU A 18 6.65 -8.59 0.88
N SER A 19 7.79 -8.03 1.28
CA SER A 19 7.83 -6.80 2.06
C SER A 19 7.25 -5.61 1.29
N PHE A 20 7.54 -5.51 -0.01
CA PHE A 20 6.98 -4.48 -0.88
C PHE A 20 5.46 -4.58 -0.97
N LEU A 21 4.88 -5.77 -1.10
CA LEU A 21 3.41 -5.97 -1.07
C LEU A 21 2.81 -5.36 0.20
N TYR A 22 3.38 -5.65 1.37
CA TYR A 22 2.88 -5.09 2.62
C TYR A 22 3.01 -3.56 2.64
N VAL A 23 4.12 -3.01 2.15
CA VAL A 23 4.32 -1.56 2.06
C VAL A 23 3.29 -0.93 1.13
N LEU A 24 2.99 -1.55 -0.01
CA LEU A 24 1.99 -1.09 -0.98
C LEU A 24 0.60 -1.00 -0.33
N VAL A 25 0.17 -2.06 0.35
CA VAL A 25 -1.11 -2.08 1.08
C VAL A 25 -1.15 -1.01 2.17
N LEU A 26 -0.09 -0.91 2.98
CA LEU A 26 0.00 0.07 4.05
C LEU A 26 -0.01 1.50 3.51
N PHE A 27 0.66 1.76 2.40
CA PHE A 27 0.69 3.06 1.74
C PHE A 27 -0.73 3.50 1.40
N PHE A 28 -1.48 2.67 0.67
CA PHE A 28 -2.85 3.01 0.26
C PHE A 28 -3.86 3.04 1.41
N LEU A 29 -3.58 2.36 2.54
CA LEU A 29 -4.35 2.48 3.78
C LEU A 29 -3.99 3.70 4.62
N SER A 30 -2.83 4.32 4.41
CA SER A 30 -2.34 5.42 5.25
C SER A 30 -2.50 6.76 4.56
N TYR A 31 -2.20 6.80 3.26
CA TYR A 31 -2.18 8.01 2.47
C TYR A 31 -3.59 8.43 2.09
N LYS A 32 -3.96 9.69 2.37
CA LYS A 32 -5.29 10.24 2.10
C LYS A 32 -5.48 10.69 0.65
N GLY A 33 -4.47 10.53 -0.18
CA GLY A 33 -4.43 11.13 -1.51
C GLY A 33 -3.54 12.38 -1.53
N PRO A 34 -3.43 13.01 -2.71
CA PRO A 34 -2.63 14.21 -2.89
C PRO A 34 -3.10 15.32 -1.96
N LEU A 35 -2.15 16.15 -1.55
CA LEU A 35 -2.45 17.36 -0.81
C LEU A 35 -3.28 18.32 -1.70
N GLU A 36 -4.16 19.08 -1.07
CA GLU A 36 -4.81 20.22 -1.71
C GLU A 36 -3.76 21.26 -2.12
N ALA A 37 -4.05 22.07 -3.14
CA ALA A 37 -3.09 23.01 -3.73
C ALA A 37 -2.52 24.02 -2.72
N ASP A 38 -3.35 24.50 -1.79
CA ASP A 38 -2.95 25.42 -0.71
C ASP A 38 -1.97 24.75 0.26
N LYS A 39 -2.21 23.49 0.62
CA LYS A 39 -1.34 22.69 1.50
C LYS A 39 -0.04 22.27 0.82
N LEU A 40 -0.07 22.02 -0.49
CA LEU A 40 1.13 21.83 -1.31
C LEU A 40 2.00 23.10 -1.33
N MET A 41 1.38 24.26 -1.49
CA MET A 41 2.10 25.53 -1.48
C MET A 41 2.71 25.83 -0.11
N GLU A 42 1.95 25.60 0.97
CA GLU A 42 2.44 25.72 2.34
C GLU A 42 3.64 24.80 2.59
N ALA A 43 3.53 23.52 2.20
CA ALA A 43 4.61 22.55 2.32
C ALA A 43 5.85 22.98 1.50
N ARG A 44 5.67 23.53 0.30
CA ARG A 44 6.78 24.05 -0.52
C ARG A 44 7.50 25.22 0.17
N VAL A 45 6.75 26.18 0.73
CA VAL A 45 7.33 27.31 1.49
C VAL A 45 8.13 26.79 2.68
N GLN A 46 7.68 25.70 3.31
CA GLN A 46 8.37 25.02 4.42
C GLN A 46 9.50 24.06 3.95
N GLY A 47 9.80 24.00 2.65
CA GLY A 47 10.82 23.11 2.08
C GLY A 47 10.51 21.62 2.23
N PHE A 48 9.23 21.27 2.37
CA PHE A 48 8.75 19.91 2.71
C PHE A 48 9.33 19.36 4.01
N ILE A 49 9.85 20.24 4.88
CA ILE A 49 10.36 19.87 6.19
C ILE A 49 9.18 19.82 7.14
N GLN A 50 8.93 18.65 7.73
CA GLN A 50 7.98 18.54 8.83
C GLN A 50 8.60 19.18 10.09
N PRO A 51 8.03 20.25 10.65
CA PRO A 51 8.58 20.85 11.86
C PRO A 51 8.51 19.87 13.03
N VAL A 52 9.59 19.78 13.80
CA VAL A 52 9.68 18.90 14.96
C VAL A 52 8.56 19.25 15.95
N GLY A 53 7.67 18.30 16.24
CA GLY A 53 6.54 18.49 17.17
C GLY A 53 5.16 18.72 16.52
N MET A 54 5.06 18.88 15.19
CA MET A 54 3.79 19.10 14.45
C MET A 54 2.84 17.88 14.40
N GLY A 55 3.06 16.83 15.19
CA GLY A 55 2.22 15.63 15.14
C GLY A 55 2.33 14.88 13.81
N ARG A 56 1.26 14.23 13.35
CA ARG A 56 1.27 13.50 12.07
C ARG A 56 1.00 14.41 10.88
N LEU A 57 1.60 14.07 9.73
CA LEU A 57 1.35 14.74 8.47
C LEU A 57 -0.16 14.69 8.12
N PRO A 58 -0.77 15.81 7.65
CA PRO A 58 -2.21 15.89 7.41
C PRO A 58 -2.76 14.84 6.44
N HIS A 59 -1.93 14.40 5.49
CA HIS A 59 -2.22 13.42 4.45
C HIS A 59 -1.97 11.96 4.87
N VAL A 60 -1.56 11.72 6.13
CA VAL A 60 -1.34 10.37 6.68
C VAL A 60 -2.33 10.12 7.81
N THR A 61 -3.03 8.99 7.80
CA THR A 61 -3.88 8.57 8.93
C THR A 61 -3.22 7.53 9.82
N THR A 62 -3.85 7.29 10.96
CA THR A 62 -3.73 6.01 11.68
C THR A 62 -4.07 4.85 10.75
N TRP A 63 -3.33 3.75 10.92
CA TRP A 63 -3.73 2.48 10.35
C TRP A 63 -5.04 2.01 11.00
N PRO A 64 -5.94 1.38 10.23
CA PRO A 64 -7.10 0.70 10.79
C PRO A 64 -6.68 -0.37 11.80
N ALA A 65 -7.54 -0.67 12.79
CA ALA A 65 -7.25 -1.65 13.83
C ALA A 65 -6.89 -3.04 13.29
N MET A 66 -7.41 -3.41 12.11
CA MET A 66 -7.09 -4.68 11.42
C MET A 66 -5.60 -4.82 11.02
N VAL A 67 -4.85 -3.72 11.00
CA VAL A 67 -3.42 -3.72 10.71
C VAL A 67 -2.59 -3.93 11.98
N GLU A 68 -3.18 -3.78 13.17
CA GLU A 68 -2.47 -3.93 14.43
C GLU A 68 -1.70 -5.27 14.56
N PRO A 69 -2.25 -6.42 14.13
CA PRO A 69 -1.52 -7.69 14.14
C PRO A 69 -0.28 -7.74 13.25
N TRP A 70 -0.10 -6.79 12.31
CA TRP A 70 1.07 -6.73 11.44
C TRP A 70 2.32 -6.25 12.17
N ARG A 71 2.16 -5.55 13.30
CA ARG A 71 3.23 -4.86 14.03
C ARG A 71 3.26 -5.16 15.53
N SER A 72 2.19 -5.71 16.09
CA SER A 72 2.06 -5.94 17.52
C SER A 72 2.24 -7.41 17.89
N GLY A 73 2.97 -7.66 18.97
CA GLY A 73 3.25 -9.00 19.47
C GLY A 73 4.62 -9.54 19.11
N THR A 74 4.82 -10.84 19.30
CA THR A 74 6.09 -11.52 18.98
C THR A 74 6.20 -11.77 17.48
N PHE A 75 7.43 -11.86 16.95
CA PHE A 75 7.64 -12.17 15.53
C PHE A 75 6.93 -13.45 15.08
N ALA A 76 6.86 -14.46 15.95
CA ALA A 76 6.09 -15.68 15.70
C ALA A 76 4.58 -15.39 15.47
N LYS A 77 3.95 -14.56 16.30
CA LYS A 77 2.53 -14.19 16.14
C LYS A 77 2.28 -13.42 14.86
N ILE A 78 3.16 -12.45 14.56
CA ILE A 78 3.07 -11.64 13.33
C ILE A 78 3.24 -12.53 12.10
N SER A 79 4.18 -13.48 12.13
CA SER A 79 4.44 -14.42 11.05
C SER A 79 3.25 -15.35 10.79
N ILE A 80 2.63 -15.89 11.85
CA ILE A 80 1.43 -16.73 11.75
C ILE A 80 0.28 -15.94 11.12
N TYR A 81 0.02 -14.73 11.62
CA TYR A 81 -1.04 -13.88 11.10
C TYR A 81 -0.87 -13.57 9.62
N LYS A 82 0.33 -13.10 9.22
CA LYS A 82 0.63 -12.78 7.82
C LYS A 82 0.54 -14.01 6.91
N SER A 83 1.01 -15.16 7.39
CA SER A 83 0.89 -16.43 6.66
C SER A 83 -0.56 -16.82 6.43
N GLY A 84 -1.42 -16.65 7.44
CA GLY A 84 -2.86 -16.88 7.31
C GLY A 84 -3.49 -15.92 6.32
N LEU A 85 -3.20 -14.63 6.43
CA LEU A 85 -3.78 -13.61 5.55
C LEU A 85 -3.41 -13.82 4.07
N LEU A 86 -2.18 -14.27 3.79
CA LEU A 86 -1.72 -14.61 2.43
C LEU A 86 -2.17 -16.00 1.95
N SER A 87 -2.99 -16.73 2.70
CA SER A 87 -3.56 -17.99 2.23
C SER A 87 -4.74 -17.73 1.28
N ALA A 88 -5.01 -18.68 0.40
CA ALA A 88 -6.18 -18.62 -0.48
C ALA A 88 -7.51 -18.62 0.29
N GLU A 89 -7.54 -19.22 1.48
CA GLU A 89 -8.74 -19.33 2.32
C GLU A 89 -9.17 -17.98 2.91
N HIS A 90 -8.22 -17.07 3.15
CA HIS A 90 -8.47 -15.74 3.72
C HIS A 90 -8.47 -14.63 2.66
N CYS A 91 -8.60 -14.99 1.39
CA CYS A 91 -8.58 -14.03 0.30
C CYS A 91 -9.79 -13.10 0.33
N ASP A 92 -10.97 -13.65 0.63
CA ASP A 92 -12.21 -12.87 0.74
C ASP A 92 -12.16 -11.93 1.94
N ASP A 93 -11.62 -12.40 3.08
CA ASP A 93 -11.39 -11.56 4.28
C ASP A 93 -10.47 -10.37 3.97
N PHE A 94 -9.43 -10.59 3.15
CA PHE A 94 -8.56 -9.50 2.71
C PHE A 94 -9.32 -8.49 1.85
N ILE A 95 -10.09 -8.97 0.86
CA ILE A 95 -10.89 -8.12 -0.02
C ILE A 95 -11.87 -7.28 0.82
N ASP A 96 -12.62 -7.91 1.70
CA ASP A 96 -13.66 -7.25 2.48
C ASP A 96 -13.07 -6.25 3.48
N ALA A 97 -12.00 -6.60 4.19
CA ALA A 97 -11.41 -5.72 5.19
C ALA A 97 -10.48 -4.66 4.59
N TYR A 98 -9.52 -5.04 3.75
CA TYR A 98 -8.47 -4.14 3.29
C TYR A 98 -8.89 -3.32 2.08
N LEU A 99 -9.50 -3.94 1.05
CA LEU A 99 -9.91 -3.20 -0.14
C LEU A 99 -11.06 -2.24 0.16
N SER A 100 -12.01 -2.59 1.04
CA SER A 100 -13.07 -1.65 1.44
C SER A 100 -12.54 -0.40 2.13
N ASN A 101 -11.52 -0.55 2.99
CA ASN A 101 -10.87 0.59 3.67
C ASN A 101 -10.05 1.45 2.70
N ILE A 102 -9.38 0.83 1.73
CA ILE A 102 -8.69 1.54 0.65
C ILE A 102 -9.72 2.29 -0.20
N ARG A 103 -10.83 1.65 -0.57
CA ARG A 103 -11.90 2.28 -1.36
C ARG A 103 -12.44 3.53 -0.67
N ALA A 104 -12.91 3.38 0.58
CA ALA A 104 -13.50 4.48 1.35
C ALA A 104 -12.55 5.70 1.44
N ARG A 105 -11.26 5.44 1.37
CA ARG A 105 -10.22 6.46 1.44
C ARG A 105 -9.92 7.14 0.11
N TRP A 106 -10.05 6.46 -1.01
CA TRP A 106 -9.68 7.03 -2.31
C TRP A 106 -10.89 7.43 -3.17
N GLU A 107 -12.08 6.95 -2.83
CA GLU A 107 -13.30 7.19 -3.59
C GLU A 107 -13.69 8.69 -3.62
N HIS A 108 -13.39 9.44 -2.56
CA HIS A 108 -13.63 10.89 -2.51
C HIS A 108 -12.65 11.70 -3.37
N VAL A 109 -11.44 11.18 -3.64
CA VAL A 109 -10.43 11.84 -4.46
C VAL A 109 -10.80 11.73 -5.93
N SER A 110 -11.04 10.51 -6.38
CA SER A 110 -11.55 10.22 -7.73
C SER A 110 -12.01 8.77 -7.79
N GLN A 111 -13.17 8.55 -8.41
CA GLN A 111 -13.69 7.21 -8.63
C GLN A 111 -12.80 6.40 -9.58
N SER A 112 -12.15 7.02 -10.58
CA SER A 112 -11.23 6.34 -11.50
C SER A 112 -9.97 5.89 -10.76
N ILE A 113 -9.35 6.80 -10.01
CA ILE A 113 -8.14 6.55 -9.22
C ILE A 113 -8.40 5.49 -8.16
N SER A 114 -9.52 5.59 -7.43
CA SER A 114 -9.90 4.57 -6.46
C SER A 114 -10.01 3.20 -7.12
N ARG A 115 -10.67 3.09 -8.27
CA ARG A 115 -10.79 1.81 -8.99
C ARG A 115 -9.42 1.30 -9.46
N ALA A 116 -8.56 2.17 -9.96
CA ALA A 116 -7.21 1.83 -10.38
C ALA A 116 -6.38 1.26 -9.22
N ILE A 117 -6.38 1.95 -8.07
CA ILE A 117 -5.66 1.52 -6.87
C ILE A 117 -6.19 0.18 -6.34
N LEU A 118 -7.51 0.03 -6.26
CA LEU A 118 -8.12 -1.21 -5.79
C LEU A 118 -7.73 -2.39 -6.67
N ARG A 119 -7.69 -2.17 -8.00
CA ARG A 119 -7.26 -3.19 -8.95
C ARG A 119 -5.78 -3.56 -8.76
N LEU A 120 -4.89 -2.58 -8.64
CA LEU A 120 -3.48 -2.81 -8.36
C LEU A 120 -3.28 -3.64 -7.09
N VAL A 121 -3.87 -3.20 -5.98
CA VAL A 121 -3.70 -3.88 -4.69
C VAL A 121 -4.29 -5.29 -4.74
N CYS A 122 -5.45 -5.46 -5.36
CA CYS A 122 -6.07 -6.77 -5.55
C CYS A 122 -5.17 -7.69 -6.40
N ASP A 123 -4.74 -7.26 -7.59
CA ASP A 123 -3.94 -8.07 -8.50
C ASP A 123 -2.60 -8.49 -7.87
N CYS A 124 -1.93 -7.56 -7.17
CA CYS A 124 -0.74 -7.88 -6.37
C CYS A 124 -1.07 -8.89 -5.28
N TRP A 125 -2.14 -8.70 -4.50
CA TRP A 125 -2.50 -9.61 -3.41
C TRP A 125 -2.83 -11.03 -3.91
N MET A 126 -3.66 -11.12 -4.95
CA MET A 126 -4.07 -12.38 -5.57
C MET A 126 -2.88 -13.17 -6.09
N MET A 127 -1.86 -12.48 -6.63
CA MET A 127 -0.63 -13.12 -7.09
C MET A 127 0.06 -13.89 -5.96
N PHE A 128 0.23 -13.27 -4.79
CA PHE A 128 0.87 -13.91 -3.64
C PHE A 128 0.00 -15.02 -3.03
N SER A 129 -1.30 -14.78 -2.92
CA SER A 129 -2.26 -15.72 -2.32
C SER A 129 -2.39 -17.01 -3.15
N ARG A 130 -2.53 -16.89 -4.48
CA ARG A 130 -2.72 -18.05 -5.37
C ARG A 130 -1.43 -18.82 -5.66
N GLN A 131 -0.28 -18.15 -5.68
CA GLN A 131 0.99 -18.79 -6.03
C GLN A 131 1.73 -19.38 -4.83
N ARG A 132 1.06 -19.55 -3.67
CA ARG A 132 1.66 -20.13 -2.45
C ARG A 132 3.03 -19.54 -2.11
N ARG A 133 3.18 -18.21 -2.25
CA ARG A 133 4.43 -17.48 -1.98
C ARG A 133 5.61 -17.86 -2.91
N GLN A 134 5.33 -18.25 -4.16
CA GLN A 134 6.34 -18.48 -5.20
C GLN A 134 6.25 -17.40 -6.29
N VAL A 135 6.30 -16.14 -5.89
CA VAL A 135 6.24 -14.99 -6.81
C VAL A 135 7.64 -14.61 -7.24
N THR A 136 7.89 -14.59 -8.54
CA THR A 136 9.12 -14.05 -9.10
C THR A 136 9.06 -12.53 -9.20
N HIS A 137 10.24 -11.89 -9.16
CA HIS A 137 10.34 -10.44 -9.39
C HIS A 137 9.68 -10.02 -10.71
N ARG A 138 9.90 -10.79 -11.78
CA ARG A 138 9.32 -10.50 -13.10
C ARG A 138 7.79 -10.48 -13.08
N GLN A 139 7.15 -11.48 -12.48
CA GLN A 139 5.69 -11.51 -12.39
C GLN A 139 5.15 -10.30 -11.62
N PHE A 140 5.84 -9.91 -10.55
CA PHE A 140 5.46 -8.75 -9.77
C PHE A 140 5.57 -7.45 -10.58
N ILE A 141 6.67 -7.26 -11.31
CA ILE A 141 6.87 -6.12 -12.20
C ILE A 141 5.83 -6.09 -13.32
N GLU A 142 5.48 -7.23 -13.93
CA GLU A 142 4.49 -7.30 -15.00
C GLU A 142 3.11 -6.78 -14.56
N VAL A 143 2.70 -6.99 -13.29
CA VAL A 143 1.46 -6.39 -12.75
C VAL A 143 1.59 -4.88 -12.61
N LEU A 144 2.73 -4.37 -12.15
CA LEU A 144 2.96 -2.92 -12.05
C LEU A 144 2.99 -2.26 -13.43
N GLU A 145 3.69 -2.85 -14.40
CA GLU A 145 3.76 -2.34 -15.78
C GLU A 145 2.39 -2.35 -16.47
N THR A 146 1.61 -3.43 -16.28
CA THR A 146 0.25 -3.51 -16.81
C THR A 146 -0.63 -2.41 -16.22
N TRP A 147 -0.54 -2.20 -14.91
CA TRP A 147 -1.27 -1.14 -14.23
C TRP A 147 -0.85 0.25 -14.74
N LEU A 148 0.45 0.54 -14.79
CA LEU A 148 0.98 1.81 -15.30
C LEU A 148 0.53 2.07 -16.74
N THR A 149 0.55 1.05 -17.59
CA THR A 149 0.11 1.18 -19.00
C THR A 149 -1.38 1.47 -19.11
N GLN A 150 -2.21 0.82 -18.28
CA GLN A 150 -3.67 1.00 -18.31
C GLN A 150 -4.10 2.38 -17.82
N TYR A 151 -3.37 2.96 -16.88
CA TYR A 151 -3.70 4.23 -16.25
C TYR A 151 -2.74 5.37 -16.65
N ALA A 152 -1.92 5.15 -17.67
CA ALA A 152 -1.02 6.16 -18.22
C ALA A 152 -1.80 7.39 -18.67
N GLY A 153 -1.37 8.57 -18.23
CA GLY A 153 -2.01 9.85 -18.57
C GLY A 153 -3.14 10.29 -17.64
N GLU A 154 -3.62 9.46 -16.70
CA GLU A 154 -4.50 9.94 -15.62
C GLU A 154 -3.76 10.88 -14.64
N GLU A 155 -2.42 10.86 -14.68
CA GLU A 155 -1.52 11.76 -13.94
C GLU A 155 -1.66 13.23 -14.37
N GLY A 156 -2.03 13.48 -15.63
CA GLY A 156 -2.08 14.81 -16.25
C GLY A 156 -3.22 15.71 -15.78
N ASN A 157 -4.11 15.22 -14.91
CA ASN A 157 -5.17 16.04 -14.31
C ASN A 157 -4.73 16.74 -13.01
N TYR A 158 -3.52 16.45 -12.51
CA TYR A 158 -2.94 17.19 -11.40
C TYR A 158 -2.21 18.41 -11.95
N VAL A 159 -2.91 19.55 -11.98
CA VAL A 159 -2.27 20.85 -12.17
C VAL A 159 -1.28 21.04 -11.03
N TYR A 160 0.01 20.92 -11.33
CA TYR A 160 1.04 21.23 -10.36
C TYR A 160 1.00 22.73 -10.11
N PRO A 161 0.71 23.21 -8.90
CA PRO A 161 0.62 24.64 -8.60
C PRO A 161 1.99 25.33 -8.60
N PHE A 162 3.02 24.67 -9.13
CA PHE A 162 4.41 25.12 -9.10
C PHE A 162 4.94 25.51 -10.48
N ASP A 163 4.17 25.28 -11.54
CA ASP A 163 4.51 25.70 -12.89
C ASP A 163 4.14 27.18 -13.05
N ASP A 164 5.15 28.04 -12.85
CA ASP A 164 5.26 29.39 -13.45
C ASP A 164 6.29 29.35 -14.58
#